data_AF-A0AAW6XH73-F1
#
_entry.id   AF-A0AAW6XH73-F1
#
_cell.length_a   1.000
_cell.length_b   1.000
_cell.length_c   1.000
_cell.angle_alpha   90.00
_cell.angle_beta   90.00
_cell.angle_gamma   90.00
#
_symmetry.space_group_name_H-M   'P 1'
#
loop_
_entity.id
_entity.type
_entity.pdbx_description
1 polymer ?
#
loop_
_entity_poly.entity_id
_entity_poly.type
_entity_poly.pdbx_seq_one_letter_code
_entity_poly.pdbx_strand_id
1 'polypeptide(L)'
;MTTQMKKLLNQQKRLEAKIERQDFKLRQNKYYENQRARKARTRRLIQKGALLEKYFQAENLSVEQTEELLKMFADYVNAKKPDKLKKRSA
;
A
#
# COMPACT_ATOMS: atom_id res chain seq x y z
N MET A 1 42.82 5.24 32.30
CA MET A 1 42.03 4.54 31.26
C MET A 1 42.94 3.62 30.47
N THR A 2 42.77 2.30 30.57
CA THR A 2 43.62 1.31 29.90
C THR A 2 43.46 1.38 28.37
N THR A 3 44.50 1.02 27.62
CA THR A 3 44.50 1.02 26.15
C THR A 3 43.38 0.15 25.56
N GLN A 4 43.05 -0.95 26.23
CA GLN A 4 41.93 -1.82 25.88
C GLN A 4 40.57 -1.11 26.02
N MET A 5 40.36 -0.35 27.09
CA MET A 5 39.13 0.42 27.31
C MET A 5 38.92 1.48 26.23
N LYS A 6 39.99 2.18 25.81
CA LYS A 6 39.91 3.16 24.71
C LYS A 6 39.53 2.49 23.38
N LYS A 7 40.06 1.30 23.10
CA LYS A 7 39.74 0.54 21.88
C LYS A 7 38.26 0.10 21.86
N LEU A 8 37.74 -0.37 22.98
CA LEU A 8 36.33 -0.75 23.14
C LEU A 8 35.39 0.45 22.94
N LEU A 9 35.69 1.60 23.56
CA LEU A 9 34.91 2.82 23.37
C LEU A 9 34.88 3.30 21.92
N ASN A 10 35.99 3.21 21.21
CA ASN A 10 36.05 3.55 19.78
C ASN A 10 35.26 2.57 18.92
N GLN A 11 35.26 1.28 19.28
CA GLN A 11 34.47 0.27 18.59
C GLN A 11 32.97 0.49 18.81
N GLN A 12 32.56 0.81 20.04
CA GLN A 12 31.18 1.15 20.37
C GLN A 12 30.69 2.35 19.55
N LYS A 13 31.45 3.46 19.52
CA LYS A 13 31.12 4.64 18.70
C LYS A 13 30.98 4.33 17.21
N ARG A 14 31.84 3.44 16.68
CA ARG A 14 31.75 3.02 15.27
C ARG A 14 30.51 2.17 15.00
N LEU A 15 30.09 1.35 15.96
CA LEU A 15 28.88 0.54 15.84
C LEU A 15 27.62 1.41 15.93
N GLU A 16 27.56 2.35 16.87
CA GLU A 16 26.47 3.33 17.01
C GLU A 16 26.29 4.13 15.71
N ALA A 17 27.38 4.66 15.14
CA ALA A 17 27.33 5.37 13.87
C ALA A 17 26.88 4.50 12.68
N LYS A 18 27.14 3.18 12.72
CA LYS A 18 26.64 2.24 11.70
C LYS A 18 25.14 1.98 11.85
N ILE A 19 24.68 1.81 13.08
CA ILE A 19 23.25 1.62 13.39
C ILE A 19 22.46 2.85 12.92
N GLU A 20 22.90 4.05 13.26
CA GLU A 20 22.21 5.29 12.88
C GLU A 20 22.10 5.43 11.35
N ARG A 21 23.17 5.11 10.61
CA ARG A 21 23.16 5.09 9.13
C ARG A 21 22.20 4.05 8.58
N GLN A 22 22.12 2.86 9.18
CA GLN A 22 21.18 1.82 8.76
C GLN A 22 19.74 2.22 9.05
N ASP A 23 19.46 2.79 10.22
CA ASP A 23 18.13 3.28 10.60
C ASP A 23 17.66 4.42 9.69
N PHE A 24 18.57 5.31 9.29
CA PHE A 24 18.26 6.34 8.30
C PHE A 24 17.85 5.72 6.95
N LYS A 25 18.62 4.76 6.45
CA LYS A 25 18.30 4.05 5.20
C LYS A 25 16.97 3.28 5.30
N LEU A 26 16.71 2.63 6.44
CA LEU A 26 15.46 1.92 6.67
C LEU A 26 14.26 2.87 6.67
N ARG A 27 14.37 4.02 7.33
CA ARG A 27 13.32 5.06 7.31
C ARG A 27 13.06 5.57 5.90
N GLN A 28 14.13 5.83 5.15
CA GLN A 28 14.03 6.27 3.77
C GLN A 28 13.38 5.21 2.86
N ASN A 29 13.77 3.95 2.99
CA ASN A 29 13.18 2.84 2.24
C ASN A 29 11.68 2.69 2.54
N LYS A 30 11.30 2.67 3.83
CA LYS A 30 9.88 2.60 4.24
C LYS A 30 9.07 3.76 3.65
N TYR A 31 9.63 4.96 3.63
CA TYR A 31 8.98 6.11 3.02
C TYR A 31 8.71 5.89 1.52
N TYR A 32 9.71 5.45 0.77
CA TYR A 32 9.55 5.22 -0.67
C TYR A 32 8.62 4.04 -0.99
N GLU A 33 8.67 2.96 -0.21
CA GLU A 33 7.75 1.84 -0.37
C GLU A 33 6.30 2.27 -0.12
N ASN A 34 6.05 3.02 0.94
CA ASN A 34 4.73 3.57 1.22
C ASN A 34 4.24 4.49 0.10
N GLN A 35 5.13 5.32 -0.47
CA GLN A 35 4.78 6.17 -1.60
C GLN A 35 4.43 5.34 -2.85
N ARG A 36 5.20 4.29 -3.14
CA ARG A 36 4.91 3.37 -4.25
C ARG A 36 3.56 2.67 -4.05
N ALA A 37 3.30 2.18 -2.84
CA ALA A 37 2.04 1.52 -2.49
C ALA A 37 0.84 2.47 -2.66
N ARG A 38 0.96 3.73 -2.22
CA ARG A 38 -0.08 4.75 -2.43
C ARG A 38 -0.31 5.03 -3.91
N LYS A 39 0.74 5.26 -4.69
CA LYS A 39 0.62 5.48 -6.14
C LYS A 39 -0.04 4.31 -6.86
N ALA A 40 0.34 3.08 -6.50
CA ALA A 40 -0.28 1.87 -7.04
C ALA A 40 -1.77 1.77 -6.66
N ARG A 41 -2.12 2.08 -5.40
CA ARG A 41 -3.52 2.11 -4.94
C ARG A 41 -4.33 3.15 -5.71
N THR A 42 -3.83 4.38 -5.83
CA THR A 42 -4.50 5.46 -6.57
C THR A 42 -4.70 5.10 -8.03
N ARG A 43 -3.66 4.61 -8.71
CA ARG A 43 -3.77 4.18 -10.12
C ARG A 43 -4.83 3.10 -10.30
N ARG A 44 -4.87 2.11 -9.40
CA ARG A 44 -5.88 1.04 -9.43
C ARG A 44 -7.28 1.58 -9.21
N LEU A 45 -7.47 2.55 -8.31
CA LEU A 45 -8.76 3.17 -8.04
C LEU A 45 -9.25 3.96 -9.26
N ILE A 46 -8.38 4.75 -9.90
CA ILE A 46 -8.70 5.49 -11.13
C ILE A 46 -9.11 4.51 -12.25
N GLN A 47 -8.33 3.46 -12.46
CA GLN A 47 -8.65 2.44 -13.48
C GLN A 47 -10.00 1.76 -13.21
N LYS A 48 -10.31 1.46 -11.94
CA LYS A 48 -11.60 0.88 -11.56
C LYS A 48 -12.75 1.88 -11.73
N GLY A 49 -12.54 3.16 -11.40
CA GLY A 49 -13.52 4.23 -11.60
C GLY A 49 -13.85 4.41 -13.08
N ALA A 50 -12.84 4.48 -13.96
CA ALA A 50 -13.05 4.59 -15.41
C ALA A 50 -13.85 3.41 -16.00
N LEU A 51 -13.67 2.20 -15.46
CA LEU A 51 -14.49 1.04 -15.87
C LEU A 51 -15.93 1.17 -15.38
N LEU A 52 -16.14 1.71 -14.18
CA LEU A 52 -17.47 1.95 -13.64
C LEU A 52 -18.22 2.99 -14.50
N GLU A 53 -17.57 4.11 -14.81
CA GLU A 53 -18.10 5.13 -15.72
C GLU A 53 -18.47 4.53 -17.09
N LYS A 54 -17.55 3.77 -17.70
CA LYS A 54 -17.77 3.16 -19.02
C LYS A 54 -18.91 2.15 -19.07
N TYR A 55 -18.98 1.23 -18.10
CA TYR A 55 -19.91 0.09 -18.16
C TYR A 55 -21.24 0.33 -17.44
N PHE A 56 -21.27 1.23 -16.46
CA PHE A 56 -22.46 1.57 -15.70
C PHE A 56 -22.97 2.99 -15.97
N GLN A 57 -22.34 3.72 -16.92
CA GLN A 57 -22.72 5.09 -17.30
C GLN A 57 -22.78 6.02 -16.08
N ALA A 58 -21.85 5.83 -15.15
CA ALA A 58 -21.84 6.44 -13.83
C ALA A 58 -21.20 7.83 -13.77
N GLU A 59 -20.85 8.45 -14.90
CA GLU A 59 -20.12 9.73 -14.96
C GLU A 59 -20.86 10.87 -14.23
N ASN A 60 -22.20 10.86 -14.29
CA ASN A 60 -23.04 11.88 -13.67
C ASN A 60 -23.57 11.48 -12.28
N LEU A 61 -23.24 10.28 -11.80
CA LEU A 61 -23.69 9.81 -10.49
C LEU A 61 -22.82 10.43 -9.39
N SER A 62 -23.46 10.89 -8.32
CA SER A 62 -22.73 11.26 -7.11
C SER A 62 -22.08 10.02 -6.48
N VAL A 63 -21.18 10.22 -5.53
CA VAL A 63 -20.55 9.13 -4.78
C VAL A 63 -21.60 8.30 -4.03
N GLU A 64 -22.60 8.97 -3.45
CA GLU A 64 -23.70 8.34 -2.71
C GLU A 64 -24.60 7.52 -3.64
N GLN A 65 -24.99 8.08 -4.80
CA GLN A 65 -25.80 7.36 -5.78
C GLN A 65 -25.05 6.15 -6.36
N THR A 66 -23.74 6.29 -6.57
CA THR A 66 -22.87 5.19 -6.98
C THR A 66 -22.82 4.10 -5.92
N GLU A 67 -22.76 4.45 -4.64
CA GLU A 67 -22.80 3.48 -3.55
C GLU A 67 -24.13 2.73 -3.50
N GLU A 68 -25.27 3.43 -3.65
CA GLU A 68 -26.60 2.81 -3.71
C GLU A 68 -26.70 1.84 -4.88
N LEU A 69 -26.26 2.24 -6.07
CA LEU A 69 -26.20 1.39 -7.27
C LEU A 69 -25.37 0.13 -7.00
N LEU A 70 -24.16 0.30 -6.44
CA LEU A 70 -23.27 -0.82 -6.16
C LEU A 70 -23.87 -1.77 -5.10
N LYS A 71 -24.54 -1.25 -4.07
CA LYS A 71 -25.24 -2.07 -3.06
C LYS A 71 -26.37 -2.88 -3.69
N MET A 72 -27.19 -2.25 -4.53
CA MET A 72 -28.31 -2.90 -5.21
C MET A 72 -27.88 -4.11 -6.03
N PHE A 73 -26.74 -4.02 -6.72
CA PHE A 73 -26.23 -5.09 -7.58
C PHE A 73 -25.17 -5.99 -6.92
N ALA A 74 -24.71 -5.67 -5.71
CA ALA A 74 -23.63 -6.41 -5.05
C ALA A 74 -23.96 -7.89 -4.92
N ASP A 75 -25.14 -8.23 -4.42
CA ASP A 75 -25.56 -9.61 -4.18
C ASP A 75 -25.68 -10.38 -5.49
N TYR A 76 -26.30 -9.78 -6.51
CA TYR A 76 -26.41 -10.36 -7.84
C TYR A 76 -25.04 -10.63 -8.47
N VAL A 77 -24.15 -9.64 -8.47
CA VAL A 77 -22.80 -9.75 -9.04
C VAL A 77 -21.97 -10.78 -8.27
N ASN A 78 -22.10 -10.85 -6.94
CA ASN A 78 -21.37 -11.82 -6.13
C ASN A 78 -21.89 -13.25 -6.35
N ALA A 79 -23.21 -13.45 -6.48
CA ALA A 79 -23.82 -14.74 -6.76
C ALA A 79 -23.49 -15.26 -8.16
N LYS A 80 -23.47 -14.37 -9.16
CA LYS A 80 -23.18 -14.71 -10.57
C LYS A 80 -21.69 -14.62 -10.92
N LYS A 81 -20.82 -14.28 -9.96
CA LYS A 81 -19.38 -14.19 -10.18
C LYS A 81 -18.85 -15.57 -10.62
N PRO A 82 -18.22 -15.69 -11.80
CA PRO A 82 -17.60 -16.94 -12.21
C PRO A 82 -16.52 -17.36 -11.22
N ASP A 83 -16.36 -18.67 -10.98
CA ASP A 83 -15.39 -19.19 -10.01
C ASP A 83 -13.94 -18.81 -10.37
N LYS A 84 -13.64 -18.62 -11.66
CA LYS A 84 -12.36 -18.07 -12.14
C LYS A 84 -12.03 -16.67 -11.59
N LEU A 85 -13.04 -15.91 -11.17
CA LEU A 85 -12.91 -14.57 -10.58
C LEU A 85 -13.13 -14.56 -9.07
N LYS A 86 -13.67 -15.64 -8.49
CA LYS A 86 -13.65 -15.83 -7.04
C LYS A 86 -12.21 -16.16 -6.68
N LYS A 87 -11.56 -15.32 -5.89
CA LYS A 87 -10.25 -15.68 -5.36
C LYS A 87 -10.40 -17.03 -4.65
N ARG A 88 -9.62 -18.04 -5.07
CA ARG A 88 -9.26 -19.12 -4.15
C ARG A 88 -8.57 -18.42 -2.98
N SER A 89 -9.26 -18.33 -1.85
CA SER A 89 -8.61 -18.15 -0.57
C SER A 89 -7.67 -19.35 -0.41
N ALA A 90 -6.39 -19.11 -0.70
CA ALA A 90 -5.30 -19.88 -0.13
C ALA A 90 -4.91 -19.21 1.18
#